data_AF-A0A1Z5L7Y9-F1
#
_entry.id   AF-A0A1Z5L7Y9-F1
#
_cell.length_a   1.000
_cell.length_b   1.000
_cell.length_c   1.000
_cell.angle_alpha   90.00
_cell.angle_beta   90.00
_cell.angle_gamma   90.00
#
_symmetry.space_group_name_H-M   'P 1'
#
loop_
_entity.id
_entity.type
_entity.pdbx_description
1 polymer ?
#
loop_
_entity_poly.entity_id
_entity_poly.type
_entity_poly.pdbx_seq_one_letter_code
_entity_poly.pdbx_strand_id
1 'polypeptide(L)'
;MYLKGMKFDVRFTFNRLPIRLMHRAIAMVESCRLWDFVFPEIATPSAPAIKFQRIKFFNKKVEKNAEQFTAVKNILLGLHRPYPYLLFGPPGTGKTVTLVEAMKQV
;
A
#
# COMPACT_ATOMS: atom_id res chain seq x y z
N MET A 1 29.92 -18.99 -26.58
CA MET A 1 29.27 -20.18 -27.14
C MET A 1 28.99 -21.15 -26.00
N TYR A 2 27.73 -21.55 -25.79
CA TYR A 2 27.34 -22.53 -24.77
C TYR A 2 27.53 -23.94 -25.33
N LEU A 3 28.16 -24.84 -24.57
CA LEU A 3 28.29 -26.26 -24.91
C LEU A 3 27.48 -27.10 -23.91
N LYS A 4 26.67 -28.02 -24.44
CA LYS A 4 25.90 -28.98 -23.65
C LYS A 4 26.86 -29.80 -22.77
N GLY A 5 26.66 -29.76 -21.45
CA GLY A 5 27.52 -30.44 -20.47
C GLY A 5 28.58 -29.56 -19.80
N MET A 6 28.70 -28.27 -20.16
CA MET A 6 29.55 -27.32 -19.44
C MET A 6 29.10 -27.17 -17.98
N LYS A 7 30.07 -27.20 -17.06
CA LYS A 7 29.87 -26.90 -15.64
C LYS A 7 30.11 -25.41 -15.39
N PHE A 8 29.28 -24.82 -14.54
CA PHE A 8 29.44 -23.44 -14.10
C PHE A 8 29.65 -23.40 -12.59
N ASP A 9 30.51 -22.51 -12.13
CA ASP A 9 30.59 -22.13 -10.72
C ASP A 9 29.58 -21.01 -10.46
N VAL A 10 28.56 -21.31 -9.65
CA VAL A 10 27.50 -20.36 -9.29
C VAL A 10 27.68 -20.02 -7.82
N ARG A 11 27.89 -18.73 -7.54
CA ARG A 11 27.99 -18.22 -6.17
C ARG A 11 26.84 -17.27 -5.89
N PHE A 12 26.09 -17.56 -4.85
CA PHE A 12 25.12 -16.62 -4.30
C PHE A 12 25.87 -15.68 -3.35
N THR A 13 25.67 -14.39 -3.55
CA THR A 13 26.23 -13.36 -2.67
C THR A 13 25.10 -12.62 -1.99
N PHE A 14 25.39 -12.10 -0.79
CA PHE A 14 24.40 -11.34 -0.05
C PHE A 14 24.05 -10.03 -0.78
N ASN A 15 22.78 -9.85 -1.09
CA ASN A 15 22.30 -8.62 -1.69
C ASN A 15 22.20 -7.51 -0.63
N ARG A 16 23.15 -6.56 -0.67
CA ARG A 16 23.18 -5.40 0.24
C ARG A 16 22.18 -4.30 -0.11
N LEU A 17 21.56 -4.34 -1.30
CA LEU A 17 20.67 -3.29 -1.78
C LEU A 17 19.45 -3.05 -0.87
N PRO A 18 18.71 -4.07 -0.38
CA PRO A 18 17.55 -3.84 0.48
C PRO A 18 17.90 -3.07 1.75
N ILE A 19 19.03 -3.40 2.40
CA ILE A 19 19.49 -2.70 3.61
C ILE A 19 19.85 -1.25 3.31
N ARG A 20 20.57 -1.00 2.21
CA ARG A 20 20.91 0.37 1.80
C ARG A 20 19.66 1.20 1.49
N LEU A 21 18.64 0.60 0.88
CA LEU A 21 17.36 1.26 0.62
C LEU A 21 16.62 1.57 1.92
N MET A 22 16.63 0.68 2.92
CA MET A 22 16.04 0.95 4.24
C MET A 22 16.73 2.14 4.93
N HIS A 23 18.07 2.19 4.97
CA HIS A 23 18.79 3.35 5.52
C HIS A 23 18.51 4.64 4.75
N ARG A 24 18.45 4.57 3.42
CA ARG A 24 18.09 5.73 2.59
C ARG A 24 16.67 6.22 2.91
N ALA A 25 15.71 5.31 3.11
CA ALA A 25 14.34 5.68 3.46
C ALA A 25 14.29 6.46 4.78
N ILE A 26 15.03 6.01 5.80
CA ILE A 26 15.12 6.72 7.10
C ILE A 26 15.71 8.13 6.90
N ALA A 27 16.80 8.26 6.14
CA ALA A 27 17.37 9.58 5.83
C ALA A 27 16.38 10.49 5.07
N MET A 28 15.55 9.90 4.20
CA MET A 28 14.51 10.64 3.49
C MET A 28 13.39 11.12 4.42
N VAL A 29 12.95 10.30 5.39
CA VAL A 29 11.91 10.68 6.35
C VAL A 29 12.28 11.97 7.08
N GLU A 30 13.54 12.09 7.52
CA GLU A 30 14.08 13.31 8.13
C GLU A 30 14.00 14.51 7.18
N SER A 31 14.57 14.37 5.98
CA SER A 31 14.64 15.46 4.99
C SER A 31 13.27 15.95 4.51
N CYS A 32 12.28 15.05 4.43
CA CYS A 32 10.93 15.33 3.95
C CYS A 32 9.95 15.67 5.08
N ARG A 33 10.40 15.69 6.35
CA ARG A 33 9.56 15.94 7.54
C ARG A 33 8.36 14.98 7.63
N LEU A 34 8.60 13.69 7.39
CA LEU A 34 7.55 12.65 7.37
C LEU A 34 7.41 11.89 8.70
N TRP A 35 8.11 12.31 9.76
CA TRP A 35 8.06 11.62 11.05
C TRP A 35 6.63 11.54 11.61
N ASP A 36 5.84 12.61 11.51
CA ASP A 36 4.44 12.63 11.95
C ASP A 36 3.54 11.68 11.15
N PHE A 37 3.95 11.28 9.93
CA PHE A 37 3.22 10.28 9.15
C PHE A 37 3.63 8.86 9.52
N VAL A 38 4.92 8.62 9.77
CA VAL A 38 5.47 7.30 10.11
C VAL A 38 5.19 6.93 11.57
N PHE A 39 5.33 7.90 12.47
CA PHE A 39 5.08 7.82 13.90
C PHE A 39 4.19 8.99 14.33
N PRO A 40 2.90 8.94 13.98
CA PRO A 40 1.97 9.99 14.36
C PRO A 40 1.83 10.03 15.88
N GLU A 41 2.17 11.16 16.49
CA GLU A 41 1.68 11.49 17.82
C GLU A 41 0.17 11.72 17.75
N ILE A 42 -0.56 11.28 18.78
CA ILE A 42 -2.03 11.22 18.81
C ILE A 42 -2.63 12.56 18.34
N ALA A 43 -3.01 12.61 17.08
CA ALA A 43 -3.66 13.73 16.42
C ALA A 43 -5.17 13.48 16.34
N THR A 44 -5.94 14.56 16.43
CA THR A 44 -7.38 14.51 16.17
C THR A 44 -7.60 14.12 14.69
N PRO A 45 -8.40 13.08 14.39
CA PRO A 45 -8.67 12.69 13.02
C PRO A 45 -9.28 13.87 12.25
N SER A 46 -8.75 14.19 11.07
CA SER A 46 -9.33 15.25 10.24
C SER A 46 -10.70 14.82 9.72
N ALA A 47 -11.55 15.81 9.44
CA ALA A 47 -12.81 15.60 8.75
C ALA A 47 -12.58 14.88 7.39
N PRO A 48 -13.59 14.15 6.85
CA PRO A 48 -13.47 13.47 5.57
C PRO A 48 -12.99 14.44 4.48
N ALA A 49 -11.94 14.04 3.76
CA ALA A 49 -11.27 14.91 2.81
C ALA A 49 -12.12 15.18 1.55
N ILE A 50 -13.04 14.27 1.21
CA ILE A 50 -13.82 14.36 -0.03
C ILE A 50 -15.28 13.95 0.21
N LYS A 51 -16.23 14.75 -0.28
CA LYS A 51 -17.66 14.40 -0.35
C LYS A 51 -17.97 13.85 -1.74
N PHE A 52 -17.97 12.53 -1.91
CA PHE A 52 -18.39 11.91 -3.17
C PHE A 52 -19.89 11.62 -3.17
N GLN A 53 -20.58 11.98 -4.27
CA GLN A 53 -22.03 11.75 -4.41
C GLN A 53 -22.36 10.30 -4.79
N ARG A 54 -21.53 9.64 -5.62
CA ARG A 54 -21.72 8.24 -6.01
C ARG A 54 -20.41 7.62 -6.52
N ILE A 55 -19.96 6.53 -5.88
CA ILE A 55 -18.78 5.78 -6.33
C ILE A 55 -19.24 4.74 -7.35
N LYS A 56 -18.67 4.76 -8.56
CA LYS A 56 -18.90 3.73 -9.57
C LYS A 56 -17.71 2.77 -9.59
N PHE A 57 -17.93 1.58 -9.06
CA PHE A 57 -16.90 0.55 -9.01
C PHE A 57 -16.60 0.01 -10.41
N PHE A 58 -15.31 -0.16 -10.72
CA PHE A 58 -14.86 -0.82 -11.94
C PHE A 58 -15.05 -2.34 -11.81
N ASN A 59 -14.73 -2.90 -10.63
CA ASN A 59 -14.96 -4.30 -10.34
C ASN A 59 -16.30 -4.53 -9.64
N LYS A 60 -17.27 -5.10 -10.37
CA LYS A 60 -18.60 -5.44 -9.85
C LYS A 60 -18.59 -6.49 -8.73
N LYS A 61 -17.54 -7.32 -8.62
CA LYS A 61 -17.41 -8.26 -7.49
C LYS A 61 -17.07 -7.53 -6.20
N VAL A 62 -16.21 -6.51 -6.28
CA VAL A 62 -15.90 -5.64 -5.13
C VAL A 62 -17.13 -4.84 -4.72
N GLU A 63 -17.87 -4.31 -5.68
CA GLU A 63 -19.12 -3.57 -5.40
C GLU A 63 -20.17 -4.40 -4.65
N LYS A 64 -20.25 -5.71 -4.97
CA LYS A 64 -21.21 -6.64 -4.35
C LYS A 64 -20.73 -7.21 -3.02
N ASN A 65 -19.46 -7.01 -2.64
CA ASN A 65 -18.94 -7.45 -1.36
C ASN A 65 -18.92 -6.27 -0.37
N ALA A 66 -19.69 -6.37 0.71
CA ALA A 66 -19.91 -5.26 1.63
C ALA A 66 -18.62 -4.79 2.33
N GLU A 67 -17.74 -5.72 2.72
CA GLU A 67 -16.50 -5.42 3.42
C GLU A 67 -15.51 -4.69 2.52
N GLN A 68 -15.31 -5.19 1.29
CA GLN A 68 -14.42 -4.57 0.31
C GLN A 68 -14.98 -3.23 -0.20
N PHE A 69 -16.28 -3.14 -0.44
CA PHE A 69 -16.96 -1.89 -0.77
C PHE A 69 -16.70 -0.82 0.30
N THR A 70 -16.90 -1.19 1.57
CA THR A 70 -16.71 -0.27 2.71
C THR A 70 -15.25 0.15 2.83
N ALA A 71 -14.31 -0.78 2.66
CA ALA A 71 -12.88 -0.47 2.64
C ALA A 71 -12.53 0.57 1.57
N VAL A 72 -12.97 0.36 0.32
CA VAL A 72 -12.73 1.32 -0.78
C VAL A 72 -13.34 2.68 -0.46
N LYS A 73 -14.59 2.70 0.01
CA LYS A 73 -15.29 3.94 0.38
C LYS A 73 -14.53 4.70 1.47
N ASN A 74 -14.09 4.04 2.53
CA ASN A 74 -13.40 4.69 3.65
C ASN A 74 -12.03 5.24 3.23
N ILE A 75 -11.29 4.51 2.38
CA ILE A 75 -10.03 4.97 1.80
C ILE A 75 -10.25 6.26 0.99
N LEU A 76 -11.27 6.29 0.13
CA LEU A 76 -11.57 7.45 -0.72
C LEU A 76 -12.06 8.66 0.06
N LEU A 77 -12.87 8.45 1.10
CA LEU A 77 -13.29 9.51 2.01
C LEU A 77 -12.11 10.10 2.80
N GLY A 78 -10.96 9.42 2.81
CA GLY A 78 -9.80 9.84 3.60
C GLY A 78 -10.13 9.90 5.08
N LEU A 79 -10.97 8.97 5.57
CA LEU A 79 -11.32 8.91 6.98
C LEU A 79 -10.05 8.77 7.81
N HIS A 80 -9.94 9.56 8.86
CA HIS A 80 -8.80 9.55 9.76
C HIS A 80 -7.46 9.95 9.11
N ARG A 81 -7.44 10.82 8.11
CA ARG A 81 -6.18 11.53 7.82
C ARG A 81 -5.70 12.31 9.08
N PRO A 82 -4.39 12.46 9.30
CA PRO A 82 -3.27 12.07 8.45
C PRO A 82 -2.85 10.59 8.54
N TYR A 83 -3.54 9.76 9.32
CA TYR A 83 -3.16 8.36 9.52
C TYR A 83 -3.28 7.53 8.23
N PRO A 84 -2.33 6.60 7.98
CA PRO A 84 -2.44 5.67 6.89
C PRO A 84 -3.60 4.70 7.11
N TYR A 85 -4.27 4.30 6.01
CA TYR A 85 -5.37 3.33 6.07
C TYR A 85 -4.81 1.90 6.05
N LEU A 86 -5.09 1.13 7.11
CA LEU A 86 -4.67 -0.28 7.20
C LEU A 86 -5.78 -1.20 6.70
N LEU A 87 -5.57 -1.86 5.56
CA LEU A 87 -6.49 -2.89 5.07
C LEU A 87 -6.12 -4.26 5.63
N PHE A 88 -6.90 -4.73 6.60
CA PHE A 88 -6.73 -6.03 7.23
C PHE A 88 -7.70 -7.09 6.66
N GLY A 89 -7.27 -8.34 6.61
CA GLY A 89 -8.13 -9.48 6.25
C GLY A 89 -7.35 -10.80 6.10
N PRO A 90 -7.99 -11.96 6.36
CA PRO A 90 -7.39 -13.29 6.20
C PRO A 90 -6.76 -13.54 4.81
N PRO A 91 -5.93 -14.59 4.64
CA PRO A 91 -5.47 -15.02 3.33
C PRO A 91 -6.63 -15.26 2.37
N GLY A 92 -6.47 -14.87 1.10
CA GLY A 92 -7.50 -15.09 0.07
C GLY A 92 -8.68 -14.10 0.04
N THR A 93 -8.78 -13.14 0.98
CA THR A 93 -9.92 -12.20 1.07
C THR A 93 -9.90 -11.04 0.08
N GLY A 94 -9.03 -11.08 -0.93
CA GLY A 94 -9.02 -10.09 -2.00
C GLY A 94 -8.43 -8.72 -1.64
N LYS A 95 -7.63 -8.58 -0.57
CA LYS A 95 -6.96 -7.32 -0.18
C LYS A 95 -6.32 -6.57 -1.36
N THR A 96 -5.59 -7.28 -2.21
CA THR A 96 -4.96 -6.68 -3.42
C THR A 96 -6.00 -6.14 -4.38
N VAL A 97 -7.08 -6.89 -4.65
CA VAL A 97 -8.15 -6.45 -5.55
C VAL A 97 -8.87 -5.22 -4.98
N THR A 98 -9.08 -5.16 -3.67
CA THR A 98 -9.66 -4.02 -2.97
C THR A 98 -8.78 -2.77 -3.07
N LEU A 99 -7.46 -2.89 -2.84
CA LEU A 99 -6.53 -1.76 -2.95
C LEU A 99 -6.43 -1.25 -4.38
N VAL A 100 -6.35 -2.16 -5.37
CA VAL A 100 -6.34 -1.79 -6.79
C VAL A 100 -7.63 -1.07 -7.17
N GLU A 101 -8.79 -1.55 -6.70
CA GLU A 101 -10.05 -0.85 -6.93
C GLU A 101 -10.03 0.55 -6.32
N ALA A 102 -9.54 0.74 -5.09
CA ALA A 102 -9.42 2.07 -4.49
C ALA A 102 -8.47 2.99 -5.27
N MET A 103 -7.32 2.49 -5.74
CA MET A 103 -6.38 3.29 -6.54
C MET A 103 -6.96 3.74 -7.88
N LYS A 104 -7.85 2.94 -8.49
CA LYS A 104 -8.49 3.31 -9.76
C LYS A 104 -9.53 4.42 -9.64
N GLN A 105 -9.89 4.81 -8.42
CA GLN A 105 -10.95 5.80 -8.15
C GLN A 105 -10.39 7.22 -7.98
N VAL A 106 -9.05 7.39 -8.00
CA VAL A 106 -8.31 8.66 -7.95
C VAL A 106 -7.59 8.87 -9.27
#